data_AF-D4EAA8-F1
#
_entry.id   AF-D4EAA8-F1
#
_cell.length_a   1.000
_cell.length_b   1.000
_cell.length_c   1.000
_cell.angle_alpha   90.00
_cell.angle_beta   90.00
_cell.angle_gamma   90.00
#
_symmetry.space_group_name_H-M   'P 1'
#
loop_
_entity.id
_entity.type
_entity.pdbx_description
1 polymer ?
#
loop_
_entity_poly.entity_id
_entity_poly.type
_entity_poly.pdbx_seq_one_letter_code
_entity_poly.pdbx_strand_id
1 'polypeptide(L)'
;GSPADMSADYLDGFTLAGSVAVNDEATGVQAERISTGVYRITGSLGLANEGWTIEVPQDVNGNRLCFVATDTAPDGTITVTVSQRRFDIDSAMIVAGAPMDIPVERWIDFRLEMPDKK
;
A
#
# COMPACT_ATOMS: atom_id res chain seq x y z
N GLY A 1 -7.49 -2.42 3.86
CA GLY A 1 -8.45 -1.67 4.69
C GLY A 1 -7.98 -1.68 6.13
N SER A 2 -8.88 -1.56 7.09
CA SER A 2 -8.56 -1.85 8.50
C SER A 2 -8.22 -3.34 8.65
N PRO A 3 -7.16 -3.71 9.39
CA PRO A 3 -6.86 -5.11 9.71
C PRO A 3 -8.00 -5.87 10.40
N ALA A 4 -8.91 -5.16 11.07
CA ALA A 4 -10.08 -5.75 11.72
C ALA A 4 -11.17 -6.22 10.75
N ASP A 5 -11.14 -5.72 9.50
CA ASP A 5 -12.10 -6.03 8.45
C ASP A 5 -11.50 -7.00 7.41
N MET A 6 -10.58 -7.87 7.84
CA MET A 6 -9.90 -8.87 7.03
C MET A 6 -10.22 -10.27 7.55
N SER A 7 -10.45 -11.23 6.65
CA SER A 7 -10.57 -12.65 7.00
C SER A 7 -9.33 -13.16 7.74
N ALA A 8 -9.49 -14.07 8.71
CA ALA A 8 -8.39 -14.49 9.61
C ALA A 8 -7.16 -15.13 8.92
N ASP A 9 -7.31 -15.59 7.68
CA ASP A 9 -6.27 -16.23 6.88
C ASP A 9 -5.33 -15.23 6.17
N TYR A 10 -5.62 -13.93 6.15
CA TYR A 10 -4.74 -12.92 5.53
C TYR A 10 -3.36 -12.80 6.18
N LEU A 11 -3.17 -13.39 7.36
CA LEU A 11 -1.90 -13.45 8.08
C LEU A 11 -1.15 -14.78 7.86
N ASP A 12 -1.58 -15.66 6.95
CA ASP A 12 -0.86 -16.90 6.68
C ASP A 12 0.54 -16.62 6.11
N GLY A 13 1.57 -16.79 6.94
CA GLY A 13 2.97 -16.42 6.62
C GLY A 13 3.31 -14.94 6.87
N PHE A 14 2.43 -14.16 7.52
CA PHE A 14 2.64 -12.75 7.81
C PHE A 14 2.37 -12.43 9.29
N THR A 15 2.98 -11.35 9.77
CA THR A 15 2.76 -10.79 11.10
C THR A 15 2.10 -9.41 10.97
N LEU A 16 1.08 -9.14 11.79
CA LEU A 16 0.46 -7.81 11.83
C LEU A 16 1.40 -6.79 12.48
N ALA A 17 1.68 -5.69 11.79
CA ALA A 17 2.54 -4.58 12.24
C ALA A 17 1.83 -3.23 12.02
N GLY A 18 0.96 -2.86 12.96
CA GLY A 18 0.11 -1.67 12.83
C GLY A 18 -1.02 -1.91 11.83
N SER A 19 -1.02 -1.18 10.71
CA SER A 19 -2.04 -1.28 9.65
C SER A 19 -1.61 -2.18 8.47
N VAL A 20 -0.48 -2.88 8.56
CA VAL A 20 0.07 -3.74 7.49
C VAL A 20 0.38 -5.14 8.01
N ALA A 21 0.32 -6.15 7.14
CA ALA A 21 0.83 -7.48 7.38
C ALA A 21 2.21 -7.63 6.71
N VAL A 22 3.23 -8.06 7.45
CA VAL A 22 4.62 -8.15 6.99
C VAL A 22 5.13 -9.58 7.01
N ASN A 23 5.92 -9.97 6.00
CA ASN A 23 6.60 -11.27 5.96
C ASN A 23 7.99 -11.18 6.65
N ASP A 24 8.72 -12.29 6.68
CA ASP A 24 10.05 -12.38 7.30
C ASP A 24 11.12 -11.48 6.63
N GLU A 25 10.91 -11.11 5.37
CA GLU A 25 11.81 -10.21 4.63
C GLU A 25 11.61 -8.76 5.05
N ALA A 26 10.37 -8.36 5.34
CA ALA A 26 9.98 -7.03 5.78
C ALA A 26 10.03 -6.83 7.31
N THR A 27 10.89 -7.59 8.01
CA THR A 27 11.04 -7.47 9.47
C THR A 27 11.41 -6.04 9.88
N GLY A 28 10.65 -5.47 10.82
CA GLY A 28 10.86 -4.11 11.32
C GLY A 28 10.03 -3.04 10.61
N VAL A 29 9.35 -3.40 9.51
CA VAL A 29 8.39 -2.51 8.85
C VAL A 29 7.16 -2.34 9.72
N GLN A 30 6.66 -1.10 9.77
CA GLN A 30 5.38 -0.76 10.40
C GLN A 30 4.61 0.19 9.50
N ALA A 31 3.29 0.12 9.57
CA ALA A 31 2.43 1.10 8.92
C ALA A 31 1.35 1.64 9.85
N GLU A 32 0.94 2.87 9.62
CA GLU A 32 -0.17 3.50 10.31
C GLU A 32 -1.07 4.26 9.33
N ARG A 33 -2.37 4.28 9.62
CA ARG A 33 -3.32 5.15 8.94
C ARG A 33 -3.28 6.54 9.57
N ILE A 34 -2.86 7.54 8.79
CA ILE A 34 -2.75 8.94 9.24
C ILE A 34 -4.10 9.65 9.13
N SER A 35 -4.79 9.47 8.00
CA SER A 35 -6.11 10.01 7.74
C SER A 35 -6.80 9.20 6.64
N THR A 36 -8.01 9.59 6.23
CA THR A 36 -8.73 8.90 5.14
C THR A 36 -7.90 8.89 3.87
N GLY A 37 -7.55 7.68 3.42
CA GLY A 37 -6.73 7.47 2.24
C GLY A 37 -5.27 7.86 2.39
N VAL A 38 -4.77 8.14 3.60
CA VAL A 38 -3.34 8.46 3.81
C VAL A 38 -2.75 7.52 4.84
N TYR A 39 -1.70 6.81 4.42
CA TYR A 39 -0.99 5.82 5.22
C TYR A 39 0.50 6.15 5.21
N ARG A 40 1.18 5.85 6.32
CA ARG A 40 2.63 6.02 6.44
C ARG A 40 3.26 4.65 6.71
N ILE A 41 4.28 4.30 5.94
CA ILE A 41 5.08 3.09 6.09
C ILE A 41 6.49 3.52 6.50
N THR A 42 7.05 2.85 7.50
CA THR A 42 8.40 3.09 8.05
C THR A 42 9.12 1.78 8.29
N GLY A 43 10.44 1.82 8.47
CA GLY A 43 11.29 0.64 8.74
C GLY A 43 11.93 0.01 7.50
N SER A 44 11.65 0.55 6.31
CA SER A 44 12.30 0.23 5.03
C SER A 44 13.26 1.34 4.60
N LEU A 45 14.07 1.08 3.57
CA LEU A 45 14.83 2.09 2.81
C LEU A 45 14.03 2.71 1.66
N GLY A 46 12.76 2.33 1.50
CA GLY A 46 11.86 2.79 0.45
C GLY A 46 11.23 1.62 -0.31
N LEU A 47 10.70 1.91 -1.50
CA LEU A 47 10.27 0.86 -2.44
C LEU A 47 11.49 0.14 -3.02
N ALA A 48 11.31 -1.12 -3.43
CA ALA A 48 12.36 -1.89 -4.08
C ALA A 48 12.89 -1.18 -5.34
N ASN A 49 14.20 -1.25 -5.55
CA ASN A 49 14.86 -0.62 -6.71
C ASN A 49 14.73 -1.44 -8.00
N GLU A 50 14.38 -2.73 -7.90
CA GLU A 50 14.29 -3.65 -9.03
C GLU A 50 13.00 -4.50 -8.97
N GLY A 51 12.43 -4.76 -10.15
CA GLY A 51 11.22 -5.57 -10.31
C GLY A 51 9.91 -4.82 -10.01
N TRP A 52 8.89 -5.55 -9.57
CA TRP A 52 7.61 -4.95 -9.17
C TRP A 52 7.75 -4.23 -7.82
N THR A 53 6.98 -3.17 -7.62
CA THR A 53 7.03 -2.36 -6.38
C THR A 53 5.68 -2.22 -5.71
N ILE A 54 4.60 -2.04 -6.48
CA ILE A 54 3.24 -1.84 -5.95
C ILE A 54 2.25 -2.63 -6.79
N GLU A 55 1.43 -3.46 -6.14
CA GLU A 55 0.25 -4.08 -6.75
C GLU A 55 -1.03 -3.55 -6.09
N VAL A 56 -1.89 -2.96 -6.92
CA VAL A 56 -3.16 -2.36 -6.49
C VAL A 56 -4.26 -3.41 -6.65
N PRO A 57 -5.18 -3.56 -5.69
CA PRO A 57 -6.21 -4.60 -5.75
C PRO A 57 -7.11 -4.41 -6.97
N GLN A 58 -7.44 -5.51 -7.67
CA GLN A 58 -8.25 -5.50 -8.89
C GLN A 58 -9.55 -6.31 -8.75
N ASP A 59 -10.59 -5.95 -9.50
CA ASP A 59 -11.76 -6.81 -9.68
C ASP A 59 -11.46 -7.99 -10.62
N VAL A 60 -12.45 -8.86 -10.81
CA VAL A 60 -12.36 -10.05 -11.68
C VAL A 60 -12.09 -9.72 -13.16
N ASN A 61 -12.30 -8.48 -13.59
CA ASN A 61 -12.04 -8.02 -14.95
C ASN A 61 -10.70 -7.29 -15.08
N GLY A 62 -9.89 -7.25 -14.00
CA GLY A 62 -8.61 -6.56 -13.97
C GLY A 62 -8.72 -5.05 -13.70
N ASN A 63 -9.90 -4.51 -13.38
CA ASN A 63 -10.01 -3.10 -13.03
C ASN A 63 -9.45 -2.87 -11.63
N ARG A 64 -8.41 -2.03 -11.52
CA ARG A 64 -7.90 -1.56 -10.22
C ARG A 64 -9.03 -0.96 -9.40
N LEU A 65 -9.15 -1.22 -8.10
CA LEU A 65 -10.29 -0.73 -7.32
C LEU A 65 -10.14 0.73 -6.88
N CYS A 66 -8.90 1.18 -6.68
CA CYS A 66 -8.55 2.53 -6.25
C CYS A 66 -7.39 3.10 -7.09
N PHE A 67 -7.14 4.40 -6.93
CA PHE A 67 -5.93 5.06 -7.39
C PHE A 67 -4.95 5.16 -6.22
N VAL A 68 -3.70 4.78 -6.44
CA VAL A 68 -2.64 4.77 -5.42
C VAL A 68 -1.47 5.61 -5.91
N ALA A 69 -1.03 6.54 -5.06
CA ALA A 69 0.20 7.29 -5.24
C ALA A 69 1.10 7.10 -4.04
N THR A 70 2.41 7.14 -4.26
CA THR A 70 3.42 7.02 -3.23
C THR A 70 4.44 8.14 -3.33
N ASP A 71 4.88 8.61 -2.18
CA ASP A 71 6.01 9.53 -2.04
C ASP A 71 6.99 8.95 -1.01
N THR A 72 8.26 8.80 -1.39
CA THR A 72 9.30 8.22 -0.53
C THR A 72 10.25 9.32 -0.09
N ALA A 73 10.31 9.56 1.22
CA ALA A 73 11.22 10.52 1.80
C ALA A 73 12.67 10.00 1.79
N PRO A 74 13.69 10.88 1.91
CA PRO A 74 15.10 10.47 1.92
C PRO A 74 15.49 9.49 3.03
N ASP A 75 14.69 9.40 4.11
CA ASP A 75 14.90 8.47 5.21
C ASP A 75 14.25 7.08 4.99
N GLY A 76 13.65 6.86 3.81
CA GLY A 76 12.96 5.62 3.47
C GLY A 76 11.50 5.55 3.91
N THR A 77 10.97 6.59 4.59
CA THR A 77 9.55 6.69 4.92
C THR A 77 8.70 6.81 3.66
N ILE A 78 7.67 5.98 3.52
CA ILE A 78 6.76 6.00 2.37
C ILE A 78 5.41 6.54 2.81
N THR A 79 4.95 7.61 2.17
CA THR A 79 3.57 8.09 2.26
C THR A 79 2.76 7.49 1.14
N VAL A 80 1.71 6.74 1.48
CA VAL A 80 0.77 6.15 0.53
C VAL A 80 -0.52 6.95 0.54
N THR A 81 -0.92 7.46 -0.63
CA THR A 81 -2.20 8.15 -0.82
C THR A 81 -3.12 7.30 -1.68
N VAL A 82 -4.32 7.02 -1.18
CA VAL A 82 -5.37 6.22 -1.80
C VAL A 82 -6.57 7.11 -2.09
N SER A 83 -7.08 7.05 -3.31
CA SER A 83 -8.20 7.86 -3.76
C SER A 83 -9.11 7.08 -4.71
N GLN A 84 -10.32 7.59 -4.91
CA GLN A 84 -11.18 7.15 -5.98
C GLN A 84 -10.48 7.34 -7.32
N ARG A 85 -10.82 6.49 -8.29
CA ARG A 85 -10.36 6.65 -9.66
C ARG A 85 -11.24 7.67 -10.36
N ARG A 86 -10.63 8.71 -10.94
CA ARG A 86 -11.32 9.68 -11.78
C ARG A 86 -10.80 9.55 -13.21
N PHE A 87 -11.69 9.41 -14.19
CA PHE A 87 -11.30 9.54 -15.58
C PHE A 87 -11.20 11.03 -15.93
N ASP A 88 -10.03 11.44 -16.41
CA ASP A 88 -9.76 12.80 -16.85
C ASP A 88 -9.87 12.86 -18.37
N ILE A 89 -10.88 13.59 -18.85
CA ILE A 89 -11.25 13.60 -20.28
C ILE A 89 -10.16 14.26 -21.13
N ASP A 90 -9.51 15.31 -20.60
CA ASP A 90 -8.53 16.10 -21.35
C ASP A 90 -7.23 15.31 -21.57
N SER A 91 -6.76 14.59 -20.54
CA SER A 91 -5.56 13.73 -20.64
C SER A 91 -5.85 12.31 -21.11
N ALA A 92 -7.12 11.88 -21.15
CA ALA A 92 -7.55 10.50 -21.34
C ALA A 92 -6.89 9.51 -20.35
N MET A 93 -6.59 9.97 -19.12
CA MET A 93 -5.93 9.18 -18.08
C MET A 93 -6.87 8.93 -16.89
N ILE A 94 -6.59 7.84 -16.15
CA ILE A 94 -7.13 7.68 -14.79
C ILE A 94 -6.22 8.43 -13.84
N VAL A 95 -6.80 9.37 -13.10
CA VAL A 95 -6.11 10.23 -12.13
C VAL A 95 -6.73 10.10 -10.74
N ALA A 96 -6.07 10.68 -9.75
CA ALA A 96 -6.58 10.76 -8.38
C ALA A 96 -7.92 11.52 -8.31
N GLY A 97 -8.89 10.91 -7.62
CA GLY A 97 -10.18 11.48 -7.28
C GLY A 97 -10.28 11.89 -5.81
N ALA A 98 -11.46 11.77 -5.22
CA ALA A 98 -11.65 12.04 -3.80
C ALA A 98 -10.86 11.04 -2.93
N PRO A 99 -10.30 11.47 -1.78
CA PRO A 99 -9.65 10.55 -0.85
C PRO A 99 -10.57 9.40 -0.44
N MET A 100 -10.02 8.18 -0.41
CA MET A 100 -10.74 7.00 0.07
C MET A 100 -9.78 6.05 0.76
N ASP A 101 -10.26 5.27 1.71
CA ASP A 101 -9.48 4.18 2.27
C ASP A 101 -9.42 2.97 1.31
N ILE A 102 -8.45 2.09 1.56
CA ILE A 102 -8.35 0.82 0.84
C ILE A 102 -9.66 0.04 1.06
N PRO A 103 -10.29 -0.50 -0.02
CA PRO A 103 -11.54 -1.24 0.11
C PRO A 103 -11.47 -2.35 1.17
N VAL A 104 -12.62 -2.62 1.81
CA VAL A 104 -12.80 -3.71 2.78
C VAL A 104 -12.42 -5.06 2.15
N GLU A 105 -11.80 -5.95 2.93
CA GLU A 105 -11.28 -7.26 2.47
C GLU A 105 -10.25 -7.16 1.32
N ARG A 106 -9.61 -6.00 1.13
CA ARG A 106 -8.56 -5.78 0.13
C ARG A 106 -7.33 -5.13 0.75
N TRP A 107 -6.19 -5.36 0.11
CA TRP A 107 -4.89 -4.79 0.46
C TRP A 107 -4.18 -4.25 -0.78
N ILE A 108 -3.08 -3.53 -0.56
CA ILE A 108 -2.13 -3.10 -1.58
C ILE A 108 -0.82 -3.77 -1.22
N ASP A 109 -0.23 -4.49 -2.16
CA ASP A 109 1.06 -5.15 -1.96
C ASP A 109 2.19 -4.16 -2.22
N PHE A 110 3.17 -4.14 -1.33
CA PHE A 110 4.38 -3.32 -1.44
C PHE A 110 5.61 -4.21 -1.43
N ARG A 111 6.49 -4.02 -2.41
CA ARG A 111 7.84 -4.55 -2.37
C ARG A 111 8.79 -3.46 -1.88
N LEU A 112 9.51 -3.77 -0.83
CA LEU A 112 10.33 -2.79 -0.12
C LEU A 112 11.82 -3.10 -0.31
N GLU A 113 12.61 -2.04 -0.36
CA GLU A 113 14.05 -2.12 -0.15
C GLU A 113 14.28 -2.17 1.36
N MET A 114 14.97 -3.21 1.85
CA MET A 114 15.19 -3.41 3.28
C MET A 114 16.66 -3.18 3.63
N PRO A 115 16.95 -2.59 4.81
CA PRO A 115 18.34 -2.49 5.27
C PRO A 115 18.93 -3.89 5.48
N ASP A 116 20.24 -4.01 5.27
CA ASP A 116 20.97 -5.26 5.51
C ASP A 116 20.71 -5.76 6.93
N LYS A 117 20.33 -7.04 7.06
CA LYS A 117 20.19 -7.71 8.35
C LYS A 117 21.58 -7.79 9.00
N LYS A 118 21.76 -7.11 10.14
CA LYS A 118 22.99 -7.19 10.94
C LYS A 118 23.12 -8.54 11.64
#